data_AF-A0A2V8DHA2-F1
#
_entry.id   AF-A0A2V8DHA2-F1
#
_cell.length_a   1.000
_cell.length_b   1.000
_cell.length_c   1.000
_cell.angle_alpha   90.00
_cell.angle_beta   90.00
_cell.angle_gamma   90.00
#
_symmetry.space_group_name_H-M   'P 1'
#
loop_
_entity.id
_entity.type
_entity.pdbx_description
1 polymer ?
#
loop_
_entity_poly.entity_id
_entity_poly.type
_entity_poly.pdbx_seq_one_letter_code
_entity_poly.pdbx_strand_id
1 'polypeptide(L)'
;MPVHAKFRDLLSGGDRRSIADSQRVRALIEQRPARVKELAALTADEDWLVSQRALDLLEKLAHEHPEWIAPYKRVFIGPLAQSDKWEIRLQIVRALPLFRWTAAESKRMERILLENLAFPQTFVRAWALDSLATVSER
;
A
#
# COMPACT_ATOMS: atom_id res chain seq x y z
N MET A 1 -25.52 -9.71 11.24
CA MET A 1 -24.34 -9.18 10.51
C MET A 1 -23.58 -10.36 9.96
N PRO A 2 -23.29 -10.48 8.66
CA PRO A 2 -22.58 -11.66 8.17
C PRO A 2 -21.16 -11.63 8.75
N VAL A 3 -20.86 -12.64 9.58
CA VAL A 3 -19.68 -12.70 10.46
C VAL A 3 -18.38 -12.87 9.65
N HIS A 4 -18.45 -13.12 8.33
CA HIS A 4 -17.29 -13.35 7.47
C HIS A 4 -17.46 -12.81 6.05
N ALA A 5 -17.62 -11.49 5.89
CA ALA A 5 -17.43 -10.89 4.56
C ALA A 5 -15.95 -11.03 4.16
N LYS A 6 -15.69 -11.65 3.00
CA LYS A 6 -14.34 -11.76 2.42
C LYS A 6 -13.94 -10.38 1.92
N PHE A 7 -12.74 -9.90 2.30
CA PHE A 7 -12.25 -8.60 1.86
C PHE A 7 -12.18 -8.48 0.34
N ARG A 8 -11.88 -9.58 -0.36
CA ARG A 8 -11.88 -9.62 -1.82
C ARG A 8 -13.20 -9.15 -2.41
N ASP A 9 -14.32 -9.68 -1.91
CA ASP A 9 -15.66 -9.36 -2.44
C ASP A 9 -15.97 -7.87 -2.22
N LEU A 10 -15.64 -7.35 -1.03
CA LEU A 10 -15.81 -5.93 -0.68
C LEU A 10 -14.92 -4.98 -1.49
N LEU A 11 -13.74 -5.44 -1.91
CA LEU A 11 -12.79 -4.66 -2.71
C LEU A 11 -12.95 -4.87 -4.22
N SER A 12 -13.86 -5.76 -4.64
CA SER A 12 -14.08 -6.08 -6.05
C SER A 12 -15.11 -5.16 -6.72
N GLY A 13 -15.17 -5.22 -8.06
CA GLY A 13 -16.18 -4.50 -8.86
C GLY A 13 -15.94 -3.00 -8.98
N GLY A 14 -16.94 -2.30 -9.56
CA GLY A 14 -16.84 -0.88 -9.87
C GLY A 14 -15.77 -0.57 -10.94
N ASP A 15 -15.35 0.69 -11.00
CA ASP A 15 -14.27 1.14 -11.88
C ASP A 15 -13.09 1.73 -11.08
N ARG A 16 -12.04 2.15 -11.79
CA ARG A 16 -10.83 2.76 -11.21
C ARG A 16 -11.07 4.04 -10.39
N ARG A 17 -12.25 4.67 -10.49
CA ARG A 17 -12.61 5.88 -9.75
C ARG A 17 -13.31 5.56 -8.43
N SER A 18 -13.74 4.31 -8.24
CA SER A 18 -14.38 3.82 -7.02
C SER A 18 -13.37 3.16 -6.09
N ILE A 19 -13.54 3.43 -4.79
CA ILE A 19 -12.83 2.73 -3.71
C ILE A 19 -13.54 1.43 -3.28
N ALA A 20 -14.62 1.03 -3.97
CA ALA A 20 -15.51 -0.05 -3.57
C ALA A 20 -15.94 0.08 -2.09
N ASP A 21 -16.07 -1.03 -1.35
CA ASP A 21 -16.41 -1.01 0.08
C ASP A 21 -15.16 -0.97 0.98
N SER A 22 -14.10 -0.25 0.58
CA SER A 22 -12.86 -0.13 1.37
C SER A 22 -13.10 0.39 2.79
N GLN A 23 -14.09 1.26 2.99
CA GLN A 23 -14.47 1.74 4.33
C GLN A 23 -15.02 0.61 5.21
N ARG A 24 -15.76 -0.33 4.63
CA ARG A 24 -16.25 -1.50 5.35
C ARG A 24 -15.11 -2.42 5.73
N VAL A 25 -14.13 -2.60 4.84
CA VAL A 25 -12.91 -3.37 5.13
C VAL A 25 -12.13 -2.73 6.28
N ARG A 26 -11.93 -1.39 6.26
CA ARG A 26 -11.30 -0.65 7.36
C ARG A 26 -11.99 -0.91 8.69
N ALA A 27 -13.31 -0.73 8.76
CA ALA A 27 -14.08 -0.96 9.98
C ALA A 27 -13.96 -2.41 10.50
N LEU A 28 -13.87 -3.40 9.61
CA LEU A 28 -13.66 -4.80 9.99
C LEU A 28 -12.24 -5.08 10.50
N ILE A 29 -11.24 -4.35 10.01
CA ILE A 29 -9.85 -4.42 10.50
C ILE A 29 -9.73 -3.72 11.86
N GLU A 30 -10.34 -2.56 12.04
CA GLU A 30 -10.34 -1.84 13.32
C GLU A 30 -10.94 -2.68 14.46
N GLN A 31 -11.97 -3.48 14.15
CA GLN A 31 -12.54 -4.44 15.10
C GLN A 31 -11.63 -5.64 15.37
N ARG A 32 -10.77 -6.02 14.41
CA ARG A 32 -9.88 -7.18 14.52
C ARG A 32 -8.59 -6.96 13.71
N PRO A 33 -7.57 -6.27 14.26
CA PRO A 33 -6.36 -5.89 13.53
C PRO A 33 -5.59 -7.07 12.91
N ALA A 34 -5.70 -8.27 13.50
CA ALA A 34 -5.10 -9.49 12.95
C ALA A 34 -5.56 -9.81 11.51
N ARG A 35 -6.71 -9.28 11.07
CA ARG A 35 -7.22 -9.43 9.70
C ARG A 35 -6.44 -8.64 8.66
N VAL A 36 -5.51 -7.75 9.06
CA VAL A 36 -4.58 -7.11 8.11
C VAL A 36 -3.85 -8.16 7.25
N LYS A 37 -3.60 -9.36 7.78
CA LYS A 37 -3.03 -10.47 6.99
C LYS A 37 -3.86 -10.80 5.75
N GLU A 38 -5.19 -10.80 5.88
CA GLU A 38 -6.11 -11.06 4.77
C GLU A 38 -6.03 -9.94 3.73
N LEU A 39 -5.95 -8.68 4.18
CA LEU A 39 -5.79 -7.53 3.30
C LEU A 39 -4.45 -7.55 2.56
N ALA A 40 -3.35 -7.85 3.26
CA ALA A 40 -2.02 -7.99 2.69
C ALA A 40 -1.95 -9.12 1.66
N ALA A 41 -2.69 -10.22 1.84
CA ALA A 41 -2.74 -11.29 0.84
C ALA A 41 -3.39 -10.82 -0.48
N LEU A 42 -4.33 -9.87 -0.43
CA LEU A 42 -5.02 -9.35 -1.62
C LEU A 42 -4.15 -8.44 -2.49
N THR A 43 -2.96 -8.02 -2.05
CA THR A 43 -2.02 -7.30 -2.92
C THR A 43 -1.46 -8.15 -4.05
N ALA A 44 -1.73 -9.46 -4.03
CA ALA A 44 -1.36 -10.42 -5.06
C ALA A 44 -2.59 -10.96 -5.83
N ASP A 45 -3.74 -10.30 -5.74
CA ASP A 45 -4.94 -10.69 -6.48
C ASP A 45 -4.74 -10.50 -7.99
N GLU A 46 -5.32 -11.40 -8.79
CA GLU A 46 -5.30 -11.32 -10.25
C GLU A 46 -6.03 -10.09 -10.77
N ASP A 47 -7.06 -9.62 -10.05
CA ASP A 47 -7.69 -8.34 -10.32
C ASP A 47 -6.81 -7.21 -9.78
N TRP A 48 -6.19 -6.46 -10.70
CA TRP A 48 -5.31 -5.35 -10.35
C TRP A 48 -6.03 -4.25 -9.55
N LEU A 49 -7.35 -4.07 -9.70
CA LEU A 49 -8.12 -3.11 -8.90
C LEU A 49 -8.23 -3.56 -7.44
N VAL A 50 -8.42 -4.87 -7.21
CA VAL A 50 -8.41 -5.44 -5.85
C VAL A 50 -7.03 -5.25 -5.23
N SER A 51 -5.96 -5.58 -5.96
CA SER A 51 -4.59 -5.37 -5.51
C SER A 51 -4.28 -3.91 -5.19
N GLN A 52 -4.71 -2.98 -6.04
CA GLN A 52 -4.52 -1.54 -5.84
C GLN A 52 -5.27 -1.03 -4.60
N ARG A 53 -6.54 -1.42 -4.42
CA ARG A 53 -7.36 -0.99 -3.27
C ARG A 53 -6.87 -1.60 -1.95
N ALA A 54 -6.40 -2.85 -1.98
CA ALA A 54 -5.75 -3.47 -0.85
C ALA A 54 -4.51 -2.67 -0.43
N LEU A 55 -3.68 -2.27 -1.39
CA LEU A 55 -2.47 -1.49 -1.15
C LEU A 55 -2.76 -0.07 -0.64
N ASP A 56 -3.76 0.61 -1.22
CA ASP A 56 -4.26 1.91 -0.74
C ASP A 56 -4.73 1.85 0.71
N LEU A 57 -5.50 0.80 1.07
CA LEU A 57 -5.96 0.66 2.44
C LEU A 57 -4.83 0.29 3.41
N LEU A 58 -3.86 -0.53 2.99
CA LEU A 58 -2.67 -0.82 3.80
C LEU A 58 -1.84 0.44 4.06
N GLU A 59 -1.68 1.29 3.04
CA GLU A 59 -0.97 2.56 3.15
C GLU A 59 -1.68 3.51 4.15
N LYS A 60 -3.00 3.67 4.02
CA LYS A 60 -3.80 4.49 4.95
C LYS A 60 -3.72 3.97 6.38
N LEU A 61 -3.84 2.66 6.56
CA LEU A 61 -3.69 2.03 7.87
C LEU A 61 -2.26 2.17 8.42
N ALA A 62 -1.23 2.21 7.57
CA ALA A 62 0.14 2.39 8.02
C ALA A 62 0.41 3.81 8.57
N HIS A 63 -0.31 4.82 8.08
CA HIS A 63 -0.22 6.18 8.63
C HIS A 63 -0.78 6.27 10.07
N GLU A 64 -1.82 5.51 10.37
CA GLU A 64 -2.50 5.54 11.67
C GLU A 64 -1.98 4.50 12.66
N HIS A 65 -1.69 3.30 12.15
CA HIS A 65 -1.32 2.09 12.89
C HIS A 65 -0.14 1.37 12.20
N PRO A 66 1.05 1.99 12.13
CA PRO A 66 2.21 1.42 11.44
C PRO A 66 2.59 0.04 11.96
N GLU A 67 2.36 -0.25 13.25
CA GLU A 67 2.63 -1.53 13.89
C GLU A 67 1.75 -2.68 13.38
N TRP A 68 0.53 -2.39 12.90
CA TRP A 68 -0.33 -3.41 12.29
C TRP A 68 0.20 -3.82 10.92
N ILE A 69 0.80 -2.88 10.19
CA ILE A 69 1.25 -3.07 8.81
C ILE A 69 2.72 -3.52 8.75
N ALA A 70 3.53 -3.18 9.74
CA ALA A 70 4.96 -3.51 9.79
C ALA A 70 5.30 -4.99 9.50
N PRO A 71 4.53 -6.01 9.95
CA PRO A 71 4.79 -7.41 9.58
C PRO A 71 4.64 -7.70 8.09
N TYR A 72 3.85 -6.90 7.38
CA TYR A 72 3.51 -7.07 5.96
C TYR A 72 4.19 -6.03 5.07
N LYS A 73 4.99 -5.10 5.63
CA LYS A 73 5.61 -3.97 4.91
C LYS A 73 6.35 -4.36 3.62
N ARG A 74 6.83 -5.60 3.52
CA ARG A 74 7.53 -6.10 2.32
C ARG A 74 6.69 -6.05 1.05
N VAL A 75 5.35 -5.99 1.15
CA VAL A 75 4.48 -5.75 -0.02
C VAL A 75 4.86 -4.48 -0.78
N PHE A 76 5.30 -3.43 -0.08
CA PHE A 76 5.65 -2.14 -0.69
C PHE A 76 7.01 -2.13 -1.41
N ILE A 77 7.91 -3.05 -1.09
CA ILE A 77 9.22 -3.19 -1.79
C ILE A 77 9.26 -4.39 -2.76
N GLY A 78 8.14 -5.11 -2.87
CA GLY A 78 7.97 -6.31 -3.67
C GLY A 78 7.64 -6.04 -5.15
N PRO A 79 7.00 -6.99 -5.85
CA PRO A 79 6.70 -6.89 -7.27
C PRO A 79 5.83 -5.69 -7.67
N LEU A 80 4.89 -5.27 -6.81
CA LEU A 80 4.01 -4.13 -7.08
C LEU A 80 4.77 -2.80 -7.29
N ALA A 81 5.99 -2.68 -6.74
CA ALA A 81 6.84 -1.50 -6.96
C ALA A 81 7.25 -1.31 -8.42
N GLN A 82 7.08 -2.35 -9.26
CA GLN A 82 7.36 -2.32 -10.69
C GLN A 82 6.11 -2.15 -11.56
N SER A 83 4.92 -1.98 -10.96
CA SER A 83 3.66 -1.79 -11.68
C SER A 83 3.72 -0.62 -12.68
N ASP A 84 3.01 -0.71 -13.80
CA ASP A 84 2.83 0.42 -14.73
C ASP A 84 1.71 1.37 -14.28
N LYS A 85 0.91 0.97 -13.28
CA LYS A 85 -0.22 1.75 -12.76
C LYS A 85 0.27 2.77 -11.74
N TRP A 86 0.02 4.05 -12.02
CA TRP A 86 0.41 5.13 -11.15
C TRP A 86 -0.30 5.06 -9.79
N GLU A 87 -1.52 4.53 -9.76
CA GLU A 87 -2.35 4.34 -8.56
C GLU A 87 -1.70 3.39 -7.56
N ILE A 88 -0.94 2.40 -8.04
CA ILE A 88 -0.18 1.46 -7.20
C ILE A 88 1.11 2.13 -6.72
N ARG A 89 1.86 2.74 -7.64
CA ARG A 89 3.13 3.41 -7.31
C ARG A 89 2.96 4.53 -6.30
N LEU A 90 1.86 5.28 -6.38
CA LEU A 90 1.55 6.35 -5.43
C LEU A 90 1.47 5.82 -3.99
N GLN A 91 0.78 4.70 -3.76
CA GLN A 91 0.65 4.14 -2.40
C GLN A 91 1.99 3.60 -1.91
N ILE A 92 2.78 3.02 -2.81
CA ILE A 92 4.12 2.54 -2.46
C ILE A 92 4.99 3.70 -1.98
N VAL A 93 5.16 4.74 -2.78
CA VAL A 93 6.07 5.83 -2.40
C VAL A 93 5.64 6.48 -1.08
N ARG A 94 4.33 6.67 -0.84
CA ARG A 94 3.79 7.22 0.41
C ARG A 94 3.99 6.30 1.63
N ALA A 95 3.94 4.98 1.44
CA ALA A 95 4.08 4.02 2.53
C ALA A 95 5.55 3.76 2.92
N LEU A 96 6.48 3.82 1.97
CA LEU A 96 7.90 3.50 2.20
C LEU A 96 8.56 4.24 3.38
N PRO A 97 8.36 5.56 3.58
CA PRO A 97 8.93 6.24 4.72
C PRO A 97 8.27 5.82 6.05
N LEU A 98 7.12 5.16 6.08
CA LEU A 98 6.42 4.87 7.35
C LEU A 98 7.08 3.75 8.18
N PHE A 99 7.99 2.97 7.59
CA PHE A 99 8.57 1.80 8.23
C PHE A 99 10.06 1.94 8.55
N ARG A 100 10.51 1.19 9.55
CA ARG A 100 11.92 0.90 9.76
C ARG A 100 12.32 -0.27 8.87
N TRP A 101 13.40 -0.11 8.11
CA TRP A 101 13.90 -1.10 7.16
C TRP A 101 15.24 -1.68 7.60
N THR A 102 15.51 -2.94 7.25
CA THR A 102 16.87 -3.48 7.37
C THR A 102 17.79 -2.84 6.32
N ALA A 103 19.11 -2.90 6.49
CA ALA A 103 20.05 -2.29 5.54
C ALA A 103 19.86 -2.75 4.08
N ALA A 104 19.52 -4.02 3.86
CA ALA A 104 19.23 -4.55 2.53
C ALA A 104 17.90 -4.02 1.97
N GLU A 105 16.87 -3.93 2.82
CA GLU A 105 15.57 -3.39 2.44
C GLU A 105 15.63 -1.88 2.20
N SER A 106 16.43 -1.12 2.96
CA SER A 106 16.64 0.32 2.77
C SER A 106 17.19 0.62 1.38
N LYS A 107 18.22 -0.13 0.93
CA LYS A 107 18.76 0.02 -0.44
C LYS A 107 17.72 -0.23 -1.52
N ARG A 108 16.81 -1.19 -1.30
CA ARG A 108 15.71 -1.48 -2.23
C ARG A 108 14.67 -0.36 -2.21
N MET A 109 14.28 0.09 -1.02
CA MET A 109 13.35 1.19 -0.80
C MET A 109 13.85 2.48 -1.46
N GLU A 110 15.11 2.87 -1.23
CA GLU A 110 15.73 4.06 -1.84
C GLU A 110 15.73 3.97 -3.36
N ARG A 111 16.08 2.80 -3.91
CA ARG A 111 16.03 2.56 -5.35
C ARG A 111 14.63 2.77 -5.92
N ILE A 112 13.60 2.23 -5.25
CA ILE A 112 12.21 2.42 -5.68
C ILE A 112 11.84 3.91 -5.67
N LEU A 113 12.20 4.66 -4.63
CA LEU A 113 11.92 6.09 -4.58
C LEU A 113 12.63 6.85 -5.71
N LEU A 114 13.93 6.57 -5.93
CA LEU A 114 14.72 7.18 -7.01
C LEU A 114 14.17 6.86 -8.41
N GLU A 115 13.78 5.61 -8.67
CA GLU A 115 13.12 5.19 -9.91
C GLU A 115 11.83 5.99 -10.15
N ASN A 116 11.06 6.27 -9.09
CA ASN A 116 9.79 7.00 -9.20
C ASN A 116 9.95 8.51 -9.42
N LEU A 117 11.14 9.10 -9.26
CA LEU A 117 11.41 10.49 -9.65
C LEU A 117 11.31 10.72 -11.17
N ALA A 118 11.48 9.67 -11.96
CA ALA A 118 11.35 9.70 -13.41
C ALA A 118 9.95 9.25 -13.91
N PHE A 119 9.01 8.93 -13.02
CA PHE A 119 7.71 8.39 -13.41
C PHE A 119 6.82 9.47 -14.07
N PRO A 120 5.99 9.15 -15.08
CA PRO A 120 5.25 10.17 -15.84
C PRO A 120 4.30 11.03 -15.00
N GLN A 121 3.68 10.46 -13.96
CA GLN A 121 2.72 11.16 -13.13
C GLN A 121 3.40 12.07 -12.10
N THR A 122 3.15 13.38 -12.20
CA THR A 122 3.72 14.39 -11.31
C THR A 122 3.48 14.12 -9.83
N PHE A 123 2.30 13.63 -9.44
CA PHE A 123 2.01 13.31 -8.04
C PHE A 123 2.88 12.17 -7.49
N VAL A 124 3.18 11.15 -8.32
CA VAL A 124 4.10 10.07 -7.93
C VAL A 124 5.51 10.61 -7.70
N ARG A 125 6.00 11.47 -8.61
CA ARG A 125 7.32 12.12 -8.47
C ARG A 125 7.41 12.97 -7.21
N ALA A 126 6.38 13.79 -6.96
CA ALA A 126 6.36 14.68 -5.80
C ALA A 126 6.42 13.89 -4.49
N TRP A 127 5.60 12.84 -4.35
CA TRP A 127 5.63 11.99 -3.16
C TRP A 127 6.89 11.14 -3.04
N ALA A 128 7.49 10.72 -4.14
CA ALA A 128 8.78 10.04 -4.11
C ALA A 128 9.89 10.96 -3.57
N LEU A 129 9.90 12.23 -3.98
CA LEU A 129 10.84 13.23 -3.48
C LEU A 129 10.62 13.53 -1.99
N ASP A 130 9.37 13.75 -1.58
CA ASP A 130 8.99 13.95 -0.17
C ASP A 130 9.42 12.78 0.72
N SER A 131 9.24 11.55 0.22
CA SER A 131 9.65 10.34 0.93
C SER A 131 11.16 10.22 1.06
N LEU A 132 11.94 10.61 0.03
CA LEU A 132 13.41 10.66 0.10
C LEU A 132 13.88 11.66 1.15
N ALA A 133 13.25 12.85 1.20
CA ALA A 133 13.54 13.85 2.22
C ALA A 133 13.24 13.31 3.63
N THR A 134 12.04 12.75 3.83
CA THR A 134 11.61 12.17 5.11
C THR A 134 12.53 11.05 5.61
N VAL A 135 13.04 10.21 4.70
CA VAL A 135 13.96 9.12 5.07
C VAL A 135 15.34 9.68 5.47
N SER A 136 15.78 10.76 4.83
CA SER A 136 17.11 11.36 5.05
C SER A 136 17.23 12.09 6.39
N GLU A 137 16.11 12.41 7.04
CA GLU A 137 16.06 13.03 8.38
C GLU A 137 16.24 12.03 9.54
N ARG A 138 16.41 10.73 9.27
CA ARG A 138 16.39 9.65 10.27
C ARG A 138 17.74 9.02 10.54
#